data_AF-A0A2R6LIW9-F1
#
_entry.id   AF-A0A2R6LIW9-F1
#
_cell.length_a   1.000
_cell.length_b   1.000
_cell.length_c   1.000
_cell.angle_alpha   90.00
_cell.angle_beta   90.00
_cell.angle_gamma   90.00
#
_symmetry.space_group_name_H-M   'P 1'
#
loop_
_entity.id
_entity.type
_entity.pdbx_description
1 polymer ?
#
loop_
_entity_poly.entity_id
_entity_poly.type
_entity_poly.pdbx_seq_one_letter_code
_entity_poly.pdbx_strand_id
1 'polypeptide(L)'
;MKLTVKPLKQKDAGRGLAAVDRAAMEELGLENGDYIVLDSGDSRAVARVWPGYPEDEGKGVIRIDGRLRQEADVGIDDGVAVETADVSPAKQVTVALPQNLRIRGNIGPHIRDKLSGQAVTTGQNVPFSLGLGPLSSRSGQRIPLKIADTDPGGTVVVTDSTEVQISEQPAEQIAERGGD
;
A
#
# COMPACT_ATOMS: atom_id res chain seq x y z
N MET A 1 5.60 -7.39 15.34
CA MET A 1 5.17 -8.65 16.00
C MET A 1 4.88 -9.70 14.93
N LYS A 2 5.09 -11.01 15.16
CA LYS A 2 4.75 -12.04 14.16
C LYS A 2 3.41 -12.70 14.52
N LEU A 3 2.45 -12.70 13.59
CA LEU A 3 1.12 -13.29 13.76
C LEU A 3 0.85 -14.40 12.74
N THR A 4 0.05 -15.38 13.09
CA THR A 4 -0.36 -16.46 12.19
C THR A 4 -1.59 -16.07 11.38
N VAL A 5 -1.50 -16.20 10.06
CA VAL A 5 -2.56 -15.86 9.11
C VAL A 5 -3.68 -16.89 9.17
N LYS A 6 -4.92 -16.41 9.33
CA LYS A 6 -6.14 -17.22 9.30
C LYS A 6 -7.14 -16.64 8.29
N PRO A 7 -8.09 -17.43 7.79
CA PRO A 7 -9.09 -16.92 6.86
C PRO A 7 -10.08 -15.98 7.58
N LEU A 8 -10.31 -14.81 6.99
CA LEU A 8 -11.39 -13.91 7.40
C LEU A 8 -12.75 -14.55 7.09
N LYS A 9 -13.74 -14.39 7.98
CA LYS A 9 -15.10 -14.91 7.77
C LYS A 9 -15.72 -14.19 6.56
N GLN A 10 -16.43 -14.92 5.70
CA GLN A 10 -16.92 -14.40 4.39
C GLN A 10 -17.74 -13.10 4.50
N LYS A 11 -18.45 -12.88 5.62
CA LYS A 11 -19.25 -11.68 5.86
C LYS A 11 -18.44 -10.37 5.89
N ASP A 12 -17.12 -10.44 6.14
CA ASP A 12 -16.23 -9.29 6.30
C ASP A 12 -15.21 -9.16 5.15
N ALA A 13 -15.26 -10.05 4.15
CA ALA A 13 -14.29 -10.13 3.05
C ALA A 13 -14.44 -9.00 2.02
N GLY A 14 -13.33 -8.59 1.39
CA GLY A 14 -13.30 -7.63 0.28
C GLY A 14 -13.15 -6.17 0.70
N ARG A 15 -13.03 -5.89 2.00
CA ARG A 15 -12.95 -4.53 2.56
C ARG A 15 -11.53 -4.09 2.93
N GLY A 16 -10.52 -4.92 2.69
CA GLY A 16 -9.14 -4.63 3.13
C GLY A 16 -9.00 -4.62 4.66
N LEU A 17 -9.78 -5.47 5.34
CA LEU A 17 -9.79 -5.58 6.79
C LEU A 17 -8.85 -6.69 7.26
N ALA A 18 -8.12 -6.42 8.32
CA ALA A 18 -7.39 -7.40 9.11
C ALA A 18 -8.00 -7.48 10.50
N ALA A 19 -8.63 -8.62 10.81
CA ALA A 19 -9.11 -8.88 12.16
C ALA A 19 -7.95 -9.41 13.01
N VAL A 20 -7.40 -8.54 13.86
CA VAL A 20 -6.21 -8.80 14.68
C VAL A 20 -6.64 -9.27 16.07
N ASP A 21 -6.02 -10.34 16.57
CA ASP A 21 -6.17 -10.77 17.98
C ASP A 21 -6.07 -9.57 18.94
N ARG A 22 -7.01 -9.46 19.88
CA ARG A 22 -7.07 -8.34 20.84
C ARG A 22 -5.81 -8.24 21.71
N ALA A 23 -5.25 -9.38 22.12
CA ALA A 23 -4.00 -9.38 22.87
C ALA A 23 -2.84 -8.79 22.04
N ALA A 24 -2.79 -9.10 20.74
CA ALA A 24 -1.82 -8.54 19.81
C ALA A 24 -2.08 -7.05 19.52
N MET A 25 -3.35 -6.63 19.47
CA MET A 25 -3.68 -5.20 19.35
C MET A 25 -3.19 -4.41 20.57
N GLU A 26 -3.43 -4.91 21.78
CA GLU A 26 -2.95 -4.26 23.01
C GLU A 26 -1.42 -4.19 23.06
N GLU A 27 -0.74 -5.28 22.68
CA GLU A 27 0.73 -5.33 22.64
C GLU A 27 1.33 -4.35 21.61
N LEU A 28 0.66 -4.19 20.47
CA LEU A 28 1.07 -3.27 19.39
C LEU A 28 0.54 -1.85 19.58
N GLY A 29 -0.31 -1.58 20.58
CA GLY A 29 -0.94 -0.28 20.78
C GLY A 29 -1.92 0.12 19.65
N LEU A 30 -2.57 -0.86 19.03
CA LEU A 30 -3.49 -0.66 17.91
C LEU A 30 -4.93 -0.43 18.37
N GLU A 31 -5.61 0.51 17.74
CA GLU A 31 -7.04 0.77 17.90
C GLU A 31 -7.85 0.27 16.68
N ASN A 32 -9.16 0.18 16.85
CA ASN A 32 -10.04 -0.14 15.74
C ASN A 32 -10.00 1.00 14.70
N GLY A 33 -9.63 0.64 13.48
CA GLY A 33 -9.58 1.57 12.36
C GLY A 33 -8.19 2.06 12.03
N ASP A 34 -7.20 1.75 12.86
CA ASP A 34 -5.79 1.96 12.56
C ASP A 34 -5.34 1.14 11.37
N TYR A 35 -4.13 1.42 10.89
CA TYR A 35 -3.53 0.71 9.78
C TYR A 35 -2.29 -0.04 10.23
N ILE A 36 -2.11 -1.21 9.66
CA ILE A 36 -0.94 -2.05 9.87
C ILE A 36 -0.32 -2.45 8.55
N VAL A 37 1.00 -2.57 8.56
CA VAL A 37 1.76 -3.21 7.49
C VAL A 37 1.91 -4.69 7.81
N LEU A 38 1.56 -5.52 6.84
CA LEU A 38 1.79 -6.95 6.79
C LEU A 38 3.02 -7.19 5.93
N ASP A 39 4.12 -7.66 6.53
CA ASP A 39 5.38 -7.94 5.84
C ASP A 39 5.68 -9.45 5.89
N SER A 40 5.75 -10.09 4.73
CA SER A 40 6.17 -11.50 4.58
C SER A 40 7.67 -11.66 4.31
N GLY A 41 8.38 -10.55 4.09
CA GLY A 41 9.77 -10.48 3.65
C GLY A 41 9.89 -10.32 2.12
N ASP A 42 9.04 -11.00 1.37
CA ASP A 42 9.03 -10.95 -0.10
C ASP A 42 8.03 -9.89 -0.63
N SER A 43 6.92 -9.69 0.08
CA SER A 43 5.92 -8.67 -0.24
C SER A 43 5.37 -7.99 1.02
N ARG A 44 4.75 -6.83 0.82
CA ARG A 44 4.12 -6.04 1.86
C ARG A 44 2.70 -5.65 1.47
N ALA A 45 1.77 -5.74 2.40
CA ALA A 45 0.41 -5.25 2.24
C ALA A 45 0.01 -4.34 3.39
N VAL A 46 -0.93 -3.43 3.14
CA VAL A 46 -1.51 -2.62 4.22
C VAL A 46 -2.97 -3.00 4.42
N ALA A 47 -3.33 -3.19 5.69
CA ALA A 47 -4.67 -3.57 6.09
C ALA A 47 -5.18 -2.64 7.17
N ARG A 48 -6.50 -2.42 7.16
CA ARG A 48 -7.18 -1.70 8.25
C ARG A 48 -7.44 -2.67 9.39
N VAL A 49 -7.05 -2.27 10.59
CA VAL A 49 -7.24 -3.02 11.82
C VAL A 49 -8.73 -3.08 12.16
N TRP A 50 -9.18 -4.29 12.41
CA TRP A 50 -10.47 -4.61 12.96
C TRP A 50 -10.28 -5.45 14.22
N PRO A 51 -11.09 -5.25 15.27
CA PRO A 51 -11.00 -6.06 16.47
C PRO A 51 -11.24 -7.53 16.14
N GLY A 52 -10.29 -8.38 16.51
CA GLY A 52 -10.36 -9.82 16.38
C GLY A 52 -11.53 -10.42 17.16
N TYR A 53 -11.83 -11.67 16.82
CA TYR A 53 -12.90 -12.41 17.46
C TYR A 53 -12.51 -12.80 18.90
N PRO A 54 -13.45 -12.80 19.86
CA PRO A 54 -13.15 -13.21 21.25
C PRO A 54 -12.56 -14.63 21.33
N GLU A 55 -12.95 -15.53 20.44
CA GLU A 55 -12.40 -16.89 20.39
C GLU A 55 -10.92 -16.95 19.94
N ASP A 56 -10.40 -15.89 19.36
CA ASP A 56 -9.02 -15.80 18.85
C ASP A 56 -8.08 -15.06 19.82
N GLU A 57 -8.62 -14.61 20.97
CA GLU A 57 -7.89 -13.83 21.96
C GLU A 57 -6.68 -14.60 22.54
N GLY A 58 -5.51 -13.98 22.50
CA GLY A 58 -4.25 -14.54 23.02
C GLY A 58 -3.65 -15.66 22.16
N LYS A 59 -4.16 -15.88 20.94
CA LYS A 59 -3.65 -16.92 20.02
C LYS A 59 -2.60 -16.41 19.06
N GLY A 60 -2.35 -15.09 19.01
CA GLY A 60 -1.38 -14.49 18.10
C GLY A 60 -1.77 -14.67 16.63
N VAL A 61 -3.06 -14.55 16.33
CA VAL A 61 -3.59 -14.74 14.98
C VAL A 61 -4.05 -13.43 14.34
N ILE A 62 -3.95 -13.37 13.02
CA ILE A 62 -4.47 -12.30 12.19
C ILE A 62 -5.34 -12.90 11.08
N ARG A 63 -6.58 -12.45 10.99
CA ARG A 63 -7.50 -12.90 9.94
C ARG A 63 -7.58 -11.88 8.81
N ILE A 64 -7.20 -12.30 7.62
CA ILE A 64 -7.20 -11.46 6.41
C ILE A 64 -7.95 -12.16 5.27
N ASP A 65 -8.45 -11.36 4.33
CA ASP A 65 -9.17 -11.85 3.17
C ASP A 65 -8.24 -12.41 2.08
N GLY A 66 -8.81 -12.94 1.00
CA GLY A 66 -8.01 -13.50 -0.09
C GLY A 66 -7.16 -12.48 -0.84
N ARG A 67 -7.60 -11.22 -0.89
CA ARG A 67 -6.91 -10.16 -1.62
C ARG A 67 -5.67 -9.71 -0.85
N LEU A 68 -5.81 -9.41 0.44
CA LEU A 68 -4.70 -9.06 1.32
C LEU A 68 -3.66 -10.19 1.42
N ARG A 69 -4.09 -11.46 1.38
CA ARG A 69 -3.17 -12.60 1.34
C ARG A 69 -2.34 -12.63 0.06
N GLN A 70 -2.96 -12.36 -1.08
CA GLN A 70 -2.26 -12.29 -2.35
C GLN A 70 -1.30 -11.09 -2.39
N GLU A 71 -1.72 -9.94 -1.85
CA GLU A 71 -0.92 -8.72 -1.77
C GLU A 71 0.30 -8.90 -0.86
N ALA A 72 0.12 -9.50 0.32
CA ALA A 72 1.20 -9.81 1.25
C ALA A 72 2.01 -11.06 0.84
N ASP A 73 1.60 -11.77 -0.22
CA ASP A 73 2.17 -13.06 -0.64
C ASP A 73 2.25 -14.09 0.50
N VAL A 74 1.13 -14.28 1.23
CA VAL A 74 1.02 -15.20 2.37
C VAL A 74 -0.14 -16.18 2.22
N GLY A 75 0.12 -17.43 2.62
CA GLY A 75 -0.86 -18.50 2.72
C GLY A 75 -1.68 -18.47 4.01
N ILE A 76 -2.57 -19.47 4.16
CA ILE A 76 -3.21 -19.75 5.44
C ILE A 76 -2.20 -20.48 6.32
N ASP A 77 -2.19 -20.15 7.61
CA ASP A 77 -1.28 -20.68 8.63
C ASP A 77 0.18 -20.20 8.53
N ASP A 78 0.50 -19.39 7.53
CA ASP A 78 1.79 -18.71 7.43
C ASP A 78 1.93 -17.63 8.51
N GLY A 79 3.18 -17.32 8.86
CA GLY A 79 3.48 -16.28 9.82
C GLY A 79 3.89 -14.99 9.13
N VAL A 80 3.17 -13.90 9.41
CA VAL A 80 3.42 -12.57 8.84
C VAL A 80 3.89 -11.60 9.92
N ALA A 81 4.86 -10.73 9.59
CA ALA A 81 5.26 -9.65 10.47
C ALA A 81 4.24 -8.51 10.38
N VAL A 82 3.83 -8.01 11.53
CA VAL A 82 2.83 -6.95 11.68
C VAL A 82 3.47 -5.77 12.39
N GLU A 83 3.35 -4.60 11.77
CA GLU A 83 3.88 -3.33 12.24
C GLU A 83 2.79 -2.25 12.16
N THR A 84 2.77 -1.35 13.14
CA THR A 84 1.88 -0.17 13.16
C THR A 84 2.24 0.77 12.01
N ALA A 85 1.22 1.26 11.30
CA ALA A 85 1.40 2.23 10.23
C ALA A 85 0.77 3.57 10.64
N ASP A 86 1.60 4.60 10.88
CA ASP A 86 1.15 5.98 11.16
C ASP A 86 0.66 6.71 9.89
N VAL A 87 -0.15 6.03 9.07
CA VAL A 87 -0.49 6.47 7.71
C VAL A 87 -1.83 5.90 7.29
N SER A 88 -2.65 6.72 6.63
CA SER A 88 -3.92 6.27 6.05
C SER A 88 -3.70 5.65 4.67
N PRO A 89 -4.47 4.65 4.24
CA PRO A 89 -4.38 4.11 2.89
C PRO A 89 -4.91 5.16 1.91
N ALA A 90 -4.24 5.28 0.78
CA ALA A 90 -4.68 6.15 -0.27
C ALA A 90 -5.92 5.55 -0.95
N LYS A 91 -7.02 6.30 -0.97
CA LYS A 91 -8.14 6.04 -1.90
C LYS A 91 -7.70 6.37 -3.32
N GLN A 92 -7.01 7.50 -3.47
CA GLN A 92 -6.53 7.99 -4.73
C GLN A 92 -5.14 8.60 -4.57
N VAL A 93 -4.26 8.33 -5.53
CA VAL A 93 -2.99 9.05 -5.68
C VAL A 93 -2.88 9.59 -7.08
N THR A 94 -2.65 10.89 -7.19
CA THR A 94 -2.36 11.53 -8.47
C THR A 94 -0.85 11.60 -8.63
N VAL A 95 -0.34 11.09 -9.74
CA VAL A 95 1.08 11.10 -10.08
C VAL A 95 1.31 11.96 -11.31
N ALA A 96 2.37 12.77 -11.29
CA ALA A 96 2.79 13.59 -12.42
C ALA A 96 4.04 13.01 -13.06
N LEU A 97 4.01 12.93 -14.38
CA LEU A 97 5.12 12.51 -15.20
C LEU A 97 5.97 13.73 -15.63
N PRO A 98 7.27 13.54 -15.89
CA PRO A 98 8.10 14.58 -16.50
C PRO A 98 7.59 14.97 -17.91
N GLN A 99 7.70 16.25 -18.29
CA GLN A 99 7.19 16.75 -19.59
C GLN A 99 7.71 16.01 -20.82
N ASN A 100 8.96 15.55 -20.77
CA ASN A 100 9.63 14.88 -21.87
C ASN A 100 9.17 13.42 -22.06
N LEU A 101 8.35 12.90 -21.15
CA LEU A 101 7.91 11.52 -21.16
C LEU A 101 6.47 11.39 -21.68
N ARG A 102 6.34 11.02 -22.96
CA ARG A 102 5.05 10.68 -23.56
C ARG A 102 4.83 9.18 -23.53
N ILE A 103 4.03 8.73 -22.58
CA ILE A 103 3.62 7.33 -22.47
C ILE A 103 2.32 7.12 -23.25
N ARG A 104 2.29 6.09 -24.09
CA ARG A 104 1.06 5.65 -24.77
C ARG A 104 0.49 4.45 -24.01
N GLY A 105 -0.75 4.57 -23.52
CA GLY A 105 -1.47 3.50 -22.80
C GLY A 105 -1.72 3.81 -21.32
N ASN A 106 -2.52 2.96 -20.66
CA ASN A 106 -2.82 3.09 -19.24
C ASN A 106 -1.71 2.44 -18.38
N ILE A 107 -0.82 3.27 -17.84
CA ILE A 107 0.24 2.84 -16.90
C ILE A 107 -0.16 2.95 -15.43
N GLY A 108 -1.35 3.46 -15.12
CA GLY A 108 -1.84 3.62 -13.75
C GLY A 108 -1.70 2.34 -12.93
N PRO A 109 -2.11 1.16 -13.44
CA PRO A 109 -1.92 -0.11 -12.74
C PRO A 109 -0.44 -0.44 -12.46
N HIS A 110 0.47 -0.22 -13.43
CA HIS A 110 1.90 -0.50 -13.21
C HIS A 110 2.51 0.42 -12.15
N ILE A 111 2.07 1.68 -12.10
CA ILE A 111 2.51 2.63 -11.07
C ILE A 111 1.95 2.22 -9.71
N ARG A 112 0.66 1.89 -9.63
CA ARG A 112 0.04 1.39 -8.39
C ARG A 112 0.78 0.17 -7.87
N ASP A 113 1.00 -0.84 -8.70
CA ASP A 113 1.66 -2.08 -8.28
C ASP A 113 3.10 -1.82 -7.80
N LYS A 114 3.77 -0.81 -8.37
CA LYS A 114 5.12 -0.42 -7.94
C LYS A 114 5.13 0.39 -6.63
N LEU A 115 4.10 1.19 -6.40
CA LEU A 115 3.94 2.01 -5.20
C LEU A 115 3.21 1.26 -4.07
N SER A 116 2.57 0.13 -4.36
CA SER A 116 1.80 -0.65 -3.39
C SER A 116 2.67 -1.01 -2.18
N GLY A 117 2.12 -0.84 -0.98
CA GLY A 117 2.83 -0.99 0.29
C GLY A 117 3.83 0.14 0.62
N GLN A 118 4.00 1.15 -0.25
CA GLN A 118 4.84 2.31 0.03
C GLN A 118 4.04 3.48 0.57
N ALA A 119 4.56 4.12 1.62
CA ALA A 119 4.10 5.41 2.07
C ALA A 119 4.56 6.49 1.08
N VAL A 120 3.61 7.26 0.56
CA VAL A 120 3.82 8.36 -0.38
C VAL A 120 3.24 9.64 0.20
N THR A 121 3.92 10.75 -0.03
CA THR A 121 3.49 12.08 0.42
C THR A 121 3.38 13.02 -0.78
N THR A 122 2.38 13.91 -0.77
CA THR A 122 2.27 14.97 -1.79
C THR A 122 3.58 15.74 -1.93
N GLY A 123 4.04 15.92 -3.17
CA GLY A 123 5.30 16.57 -3.51
C GLY A 123 6.52 15.65 -3.55
N GLN A 124 6.42 14.42 -3.06
CA GLN A 124 7.51 13.44 -3.06
C GLN A 124 7.87 13.00 -4.49
N ASN A 125 9.17 12.84 -4.76
CA ASN A 125 9.65 12.21 -5.99
C ASN A 125 9.94 10.72 -5.73
N VAL A 126 9.31 9.84 -6.49
CA VAL A 126 9.48 8.39 -6.40
C VAL A 126 10.08 7.84 -7.70
N PRO A 127 11.19 7.06 -7.64
CA PRO A 127 11.78 6.48 -8.83
C PRO A 127 10.93 5.33 -9.37
N PHE A 128 10.48 5.45 -10.62
CA PHE A 128 9.74 4.42 -11.34
C PHE A 128 10.58 3.84 -12.47
N SER A 129 10.57 2.52 -12.60
CA SER A 129 11.29 1.82 -13.68
C SER A 129 10.28 1.18 -14.61
N LEU A 130 10.16 1.70 -15.83
CA LEU A 130 9.42 1.08 -16.91
C LEU A 130 10.22 -0.14 -17.40
N GLY A 131 9.90 -1.33 -16.90
CA GLY A 131 10.48 -2.60 -17.35
C GLY A 131 10.02 -2.99 -18.76
N LEU A 132 10.39 -2.21 -19.78
CA LEU A 132 9.94 -2.41 -21.16
C LEU A 132 10.81 -3.44 -21.91
N GLY A 133 10.63 -4.73 -21.66
CA GLY A 133 11.12 -5.82 -22.53
C GLY A 133 12.60 -6.23 -22.38
N PRO A 134 13.02 -7.31 -23.06
CA PRO A 134 14.31 -8.00 -22.85
C PRO A 134 15.56 -7.18 -23.26
N LEU A 135 15.38 -6.01 -23.88
CA LEU A 135 16.45 -5.09 -24.25
C LEU A 135 16.63 -3.91 -23.27
N SER A 136 15.67 -3.70 -22.35
CA SER A 136 15.68 -2.55 -21.42
C SER A 136 16.34 -2.86 -20.08
N SER A 137 16.76 -4.10 -19.84
CA SER A 137 17.58 -4.49 -18.69
C SER A 137 18.99 -3.87 -18.71
N ARG A 138 19.37 -3.14 -19.77
CA ARG A 138 20.67 -2.44 -19.86
C ARG A 138 20.62 -0.95 -19.56
N SER A 139 19.46 -0.29 -19.62
CA SER A 139 19.40 1.18 -19.48
C SER A 139 19.02 1.68 -18.09
N GLY A 140 18.45 0.85 -17.21
CA GLY A 140 18.25 1.18 -15.78
C GLY A 140 17.58 2.53 -15.51
N GLN A 141 16.85 3.07 -16.48
CA GLN A 141 16.47 4.48 -16.49
C GLN A 141 15.30 4.69 -15.54
N ARG A 142 15.63 5.16 -14.34
CA ARG A 142 14.66 5.52 -13.30
C ARG A 142 14.04 6.86 -13.68
N ILE A 143 12.74 6.84 -13.90
CA ILE A 143 11.96 8.04 -14.21
C ILE A 143 11.44 8.57 -12.88
N PRO A 144 11.75 9.83 -12.51
CA PRO A 144 11.17 10.43 -11.33
C PRO A 144 9.67 10.68 -11.57
N LEU A 145 8.82 9.97 -10.83
CA LEU A 145 7.41 10.31 -10.70
C LEU A 145 7.27 11.29 -9.56
N LYS A 146 6.44 12.31 -9.71
CA LYS A 146 6.09 13.19 -8.61
C LYS A 146 4.69 12.89 -8.12
N ILE A 147 4.52 12.74 -6.80
CA ILE A 147 3.20 12.65 -6.20
C ILE A 147 2.57 14.04 -6.25
N ALA A 148 1.54 14.18 -7.08
CA ALA A 148 0.84 15.44 -7.31
C ALA A 148 -0.16 15.72 -6.20
N ASP A 149 -0.89 14.68 -5.78
CA ASP A 149 -1.94 14.78 -4.77
C ASP A 149 -2.22 13.40 -4.16
N THR A 150 -2.77 13.39 -2.95
CA THR A 150 -3.15 12.18 -2.20
C THR A 150 -4.54 12.37 -1.58
N ASP A 151 -5.40 11.34 -1.65
CA ASP A 151 -6.66 11.29 -0.91
C ASP A 151 -6.66 10.07 0.01
N PRO A 152 -6.73 10.24 1.34
CA PRO A 152 -6.75 11.52 2.06
C PRO A 152 -5.44 12.29 1.92
N GLY A 153 -5.49 13.62 2.09
CA GLY A 153 -4.30 14.46 2.00
C GLY A 153 -3.24 14.11 3.04
N GLY A 154 -1.97 14.30 2.68
CA GLY A 154 -0.83 14.03 3.56
C GLY A 154 -0.09 12.75 3.17
N THR A 155 0.58 12.13 4.15
CA THR A 155 1.29 10.86 3.94
C THR A 155 0.29 9.71 3.96
N VAL A 156 0.22 8.99 2.84
CA VAL A 156 -0.69 7.85 2.65
C VAL A 156 0.05 6.63 2.17
N VAL A 157 -0.49 5.44 2.42
CA VAL A 157 0.05 4.21 1.84
C VAL A 157 -0.75 3.81 0.61
N VAL A 158 -0.06 3.63 -0.50
CA VAL A 158 -0.68 3.06 -1.69
C VAL A 158 -0.95 1.57 -1.43
N THR A 159 -2.14 1.11 -1.80
CA THR A 159 -2.58 -0.29 -1.72
C THR A 159 -3.14 -0.70 -3.08
N ASP A 160 -3.47 -1.98 -3.24
CA ASP A 160 -4.12 -2.44 -4.49
C ASP A 160 -5.51 -1.81 -4.73
N SER A 161 -6.15 -1.33 -3.67
CA SER A 161 -7.42 -0.59 -3.74
C SER A 161 -7.26 0.90 -4.07
N THR A 162 -6.03 1.42 -4.11
CA THR A 162 -5.75 2.81 -4.47
C THR A 162 -5.96 3.04 -5.96
N GLU A 163 -6.75 4.04 -6.30
CA GLU A 163 -6.86 4.53 -7.67
C GLU A 163 -5.66 5.43 -8.00
N VAL A 164 -4.88 5.06 -9.01
CA VAL A 164 -3.76 5.89 -9.48
C VAL A 164 -4.18 6.67 -10.72
N GLN A 165 -4.17 8.00 -10.61
CA GLN A 165 -4.46 8.92 -11.71
C GLN A 165 -3.18 9.61 -12.20
N ILE A 166 -3.10 9.84 -13.51
CA ILE A 166 -1.98 10.54 -14.11
C ILE A 166 -2.38 12.00 -14.30
N SER A 167 -1.63 12.90 -13.69
CA SER A 167 -1.82 14.34 -13.85
C SER A 167 -1.58 14.74 -15.31
N GLU A 168 -2.48 15.55 -15.84
CA GLU A 168 -2.28 16.26 -17.11
C GLU A 168 -1.21 17.37 -16.97
N GLN A 169 -0.96 17.82 -15.74
CA GLN A 169 0.06 18.80 -15.42
C GLN A 169 1.41 18.12 -15.14
N PRO A 170 2.50 18.61 -15.76
CA PRO A 170 3.82 18.02 -15.58
C PRO A 170 4.39 18.21 -14.18
N ALA A 171 5.25 17.27 -13.76
CA ALA A 171 5.85 17.25 -12.42
C ALA A 171 6.55 18.57 -12.03
N GLU A 172 7.12 19.29 -12.99
CA GLU A 172 7.80 20.56 -12.80
C GLU A 172 6.86 21.67 -12.33
N GLN A 173 5.61 21.69 -12.80
CA GLN A 173 4.62 22.73 -12.45
C GLN A 173 4.00 22.52 -11.05
N ILE A 174 4.14 21.32 -10.49
CA ILE A 174 3.60 20.97 -9.17
C ILE A 174 4.59 21.33 -8.05
N ALA A 175 5.87 21.52 -8.39
CA ALA A 175 6.90 21.93 -7.42
C ALA A 175 6.69 23.32 -6.83
N GLU A 176 6.02 24.20 -7.55
CA GLU A 176 5.93 25.62 -7.18
C GLU A 176 4.81 25.93 -6.17
N ARG A 177 3.97 24.95 -5.81
CA ARG A 177 2.81 25.15 -4.90
C ARG A 177 3.03 24.74 -3.44
N GLY A 178 4.17 24.14 -3.11
CA GLY A 178 4.45 23.60 -1.77
C GLY A 178 5.24 24.52 -0.84
N GLY A 179 5.39 25.80 -1.20
CA GLY A 179 6.14 26.76 -0.40
C GLY A 179 5.34 28.04 -0.18
N ASP A 180 4.59 28.06 0.92
CA ASP A 180 4.19 29.28 1.64
C ASP A 180 4.16 28.96 3.14
#